data_AF-A0A8S8XLW3-F1
#
_entry.id   AF-A0A8S8XLW3-F1
#
_cell.length_a   1.000
_cell.length_b   1.000
_cell.length_c   1.000
_cell.angle_alpha   90.00
_cell.angle_beta   90.00
_cell.angle_gamma   90.00
#
_symmetry.space_group_name_H-M   'P 1'
#
loop_
_entity.id
_entity.type
_entity.pdbx_description
1 polymer ?
#
loop_
_entity_poly.entity_id
_entity_poly.type
_entity_poly.pdbx_seq_one_letter_code
_entity_poly.pdbx_strand_id
1 'polypeptide(L)' 'MNTNEVIANRAIEIAGGELGSKSPVHPNDHVNRAQSSNDTFPTAMHIASAEAFVHDLLPSVRALRNALDYKAKHGQISSR' A
#
# COMPACT_ATOMS: atom_id res chain seq x y z
N MET A 1 -15.08 5.38 3.46
CA MET A 1 -15.90 5.01 4.63
C MET A 1 -15.43 3.72 5.29
N ASN A 2 -15.25 2.60 4.57
CA ASN A 2 -14.79 1.32 5.16
C ASN A 2 -13.57 1.47 6.10
N THR A 3 -12.43 1.98 5.61
CA THR A 3 -11.21 2.18 6.43
C THR A 3 -11.46 3.09 7.63
N ASN A 4 -12.26 4.14 7.46
CA ASN A 4 -12.58 5.07 8.54
C ASN A 4 -13.35 4.38 9.67
N GLU A 5 -14.32 3.52 9.34
CA GLU A 5 -15.12 2.76 10.30
C GLU A 5 -14.28 1.70 11.01
N VAL A 6 -13.40 1.00 10.29
CA VAL A 6 -12.48 0.00 10.89
C VAL A 6 -11.53 0.68 11.89
N ILE A 7 -10.90 1.79 11.50
CA ILE A 7 -10.00 2.55 12.39
C ILE A 7 -10.76 3.09 13.60
N ALA A 8 -11.94 3.70 13.38
CA ALA A 8 -12.76 4.22 14.46
C ALA A 8 -13.16 3.13 15.45
N ASN A 9 -13.66 2.00 14.96
CA ASN A 9 -14.07 0.88 15.81
C ASN A 9 -12.90 0.28 16.59
N ARG A 10 -11.73 0.12 15.97
CA ARG A 10 -10.54 -0.35 16.68
C ARG A 10 -10.11 0.63 17.77
N ALA A 11 -10.19 1.94 17.52
CA ALA A 11 -9.89 2.95 18.53
C ALA A 11 -10.91 2.95 19.68
N ILE A 12 -12.21 2.74 19.38
CA ILE A 12 -13.27 2.63 20.38
C ILE A 12 -13.04 1.40 21.27
N GLU A 13 -12.74 0.25 20.67
CA GLU A 13 -12.45 -0.99 21.41
C GLU A 13 -11.25 -0.82 22.34
N ILE A 14 -10.16 -0.19 21.87
CA ILE A 14 -8.99 0.12 22.68
C ILE A 14 -9.35 1.06 23.85
N ALA A 15 -10.30 1.97 23.66
CA ALA A 15 -10.80 2.86 24.70
C ALA A 15 -11.82 2.19 25.66
N GLY A 16 -12.12 0.90 25.48
CA GLY A 16 -13.11 0.16 26.27
C GLY A 16 -14.57 0.51 25.93
N GLY A 17 -14.81 1.13 24.78
CA GLY A 17 -16.15 1.45 24.29
C GLY A 17 -16.80 0.32 23.50
N GLU A 18 -18.07 0.51 23.14
CA GLU A 18 -18.84 -0.45 22.37
C GLU A 18 -18.58 -0.29 20.86
N LEU A 19 -18.21 -1.39 20.18
CA LEU A 19 -18.01 -1.40 18.73
C LEU A 19 -19.25 -0.90 17.99
N GLY A 20 -19.05 -0.03 16.99
CA GLY A 20 -20.15 0.56 16.22
C GLY A 20 -20.83 1.76 16.88
N SER A 21 -20.54 2.05 18.15
CA SER A 21 -21.12 3.21 18.86
C SER A 21 -20.71 4.56 18.28
N LYS A 22 -19.61 4.60 17.51
CA LYS A 22 -18.98 5.82 16.98
C LYS A 22 -18.54 6.80 18.08
N SER A 23 -18.39 6.33 19.32
CA SER A 23 -17.93 7.09 20.47
C SER A 23 -16.90 6.26 21.27
N PRO A 24 -15.78 6.85 21.70
CA PRO A 24 -15.41 8.26 21.59
C PRO A 24 -14.86 8.68 20.22
N VAL A 25 -14.76 7.76 19.24
CA VAL A 25 -14.16 8.04 17.92
C VAL A 25 -15.17 7.95 16.79
N HIS A 26 -15.59 9.09 16.21
CA HIS A 26 -16.49 9.11 15.05
C HIS A 26 -15.70 8.93 13.74
N PRO A 27 -16.12 8.02 12.84
CA PRO A 27 -15.38 7.75 11.60
C PRO A 27 -15.26 8.97 10.68
N ASN A 28 -16.26 9.86 10.65
CA ASN A 28 -16.18 11.07 9.83
C ASN A 28 -15.54 12.25 10.56
N ASP A 29 -15.90 12.44 11.83
CA ASP A 29 -15.58 13.70 12.51
C ASP A 29 -14.18 13.66 13.09
N HIS A 30 -13.64 12.46 13.33
CA HIS A 30 -12.32 12.23 13.90
C HIS A 30 -11.38 11.58 12.89
N VAL A 31 -11.75 10.43 12.31
CA VAL A 31 -10.84 9.70 11.40
C VAL A 31 -10.73 10.39 10.04
N ASN A 32 -11.86 10.76 9.43
CA ASN A 32 -11.90 11.45 8.14
C ASN A 32 -11.89 12.99 8.26
N ARG A 33 -11.40 13.52 9.38
CA ARG A 33 -11.45 14.97 9.63
C ARG A 33 -10.59 15.70 8.59
N ALA A 34 -11.17 16.73 7.96
CA ALA A 34 -10.54 17.54 6.92
C ALA A 34 -10.14 16.76 5.65
N GLN A 35 -10.74 15.59 5.42
CA GLN A 35 -10.51 14.76 4.23
C GLN A 35 -11.80 14.61 3.42
N SER A 36 -11.67 14.39 2.12
CA SER A 36 -12.74 13.90 1.25
C SER A 36 -12.41 12.49 0.76
N SER A 37 -13.41 11.76 0.26
CA SER A 37 -13.10 10.54 -0.50
C SER A 37 -12.45 10.90 -1.84
N ASN A 38 -12.73 12.09 -2.37
CA ASN A 38 -12.28 12.52 -3.70
C ASN A 38 -10.78 12.88 -3.75
N ASP A 39 -10.16 13.20 -2.63
CA ASP A 39 -8.71 13.41 -2.51
C ASP A 39 -8.01 12.23 -1.83
N THR A 40 -8.65 11.58 -0.86
CA THR A 40 -8.03 10.47 -0.09
C THR A 40 -7.90 9.18 -0.92
N PHE A 41 -8.90 8.82 -1.74
CA PHE A 41 -8.79 7.63 -2.59
C PHE A 41 -7.68 7.76 -3.65
N PRO A 42 -7.63 8.83 -4.46
CA PRO A 42 -6.53 9.01 -5.42
C PRO A 42 -5.15 9.08 -4.75
N THR A 43 -5.06 9.69 -3.57
CA THR A 43 -3.82 9.69 -2.78
C THR A 43 -3.38 8.27 -2.42
N ALA A 44 -4.29 7.45 -1.89
CA ALA A 44 -4.00 6.06 -1.54
C ALA A 44 -3.61 5.23 -2.78
N MET A 45 -4.26 5.45 -3.93
CA MET A 45 -3.91 4.79 -5.19
C MET A 45 -2.47 5.11 -5.63
N HIS A 46 -2.04 6.36 -5.52
CA HIS A 46 -0.67 6.75 -5.86
C HIS A 46 0.35 6.17 -4.89
N ILE A 47 0.07 6.15 -3.59
CA ILE A 47 0.95 5.53 -2.59
C ILE A 47 1.11 4.03 -2.90
N ALA A 48 0.01 3.30 -3.05
CA ALA A 48 0.05 1.87 -3.33
C ALA A 48 0.79 1.55 -4.64
N SER A 49 0.58 2.36 -5.69
CA SER A 49 1.29 2.21 -6.95
C SER A 49 2.79 2.45 -6.81
N ALA A 50 3.18 3.49 -6.07
CA ALA A 50 4.59 3.80 -5.83
C ALA A 50 5.28 2.70 -5.00
N GLU A 51 4.62 2.18 -3.96
CA GLU A 51 5.15 1.09 -3.14
C GLU A 51 5.37 -0.18 -3.98
N ALA A 52 4.35 -0.62 -4.73
CA ALA A 52 4.47 -1.80 -5.59
C ALA A 52 5.55 -1.61 -6.68
N PHE A 53 5.66 -0.41 -7.25
CA PHE A 53 6.68 -0.11 -8.26
C PHE A 53 8.10 -0.20 -7.68
N VAL A 54 8.33 0.44 -6.53
CA VAL A 54 9.66 0.55 -5.92
C VAL A 54 10.10 -0.76 -5.28
N HIS A 55 9.20 -1.46 -4.61
CA HIS A 55 9.55 -2.62 -3.78
C HIS A 55 9.39 -3.95 -4.50
N ASP A 56 8.52 -4.06 -5.51
CA ASP A 56 8.29 -5.33 -6.21
C ASP A 56 8.79 -5.29 -7.67
N LEU A 57 8.32 -4.30 -8.45
CA LEU A 57 8.56 -4.28 -9.89
C LEU A 57 10.02 -3.94 -10.23
N LEU A 58 10.53 -2.82 -9.70
CA LEU A 58 11.91 -2.39 -10.01
C LEU A 58 12.95 -3.44 -9.62
N PRO A 59 12.91 -4.08 -8.45
CA PRO A 59 13.85 -5.16 -8.10
C PRO A 59 13.74 -6.34 -9.06
N SER A 60 12.52 -6.76 -9.42
CA SER A 60 12.29 -7.89 -10.33
C SER A 60 12.85 -7.61 -11.73
N VAL A 61 12.62 -6.42 -12.28
CA VAL A 61 13.16 -6.01 -13.58
C VAL A 61 14.69 -5.89 -13.54
N ARG A 62 15.26 -5.37 -12.44
CA ARG A 62 16.72 -5.31 -12.26
C ARG A 62 17.33 -6.70 -12.19
N ALA A 63 16.70 -7.63 -11.48
CA ALA A 63 17.14 -9.02 -11.40
C ALA A 63 17.16 -9.68 -12.78
N LEU A 64 16.07 -9.53 -13.54
CA LEU A 64 15.98 -10.02 -14.92
C LEU A 64 17.08 -9.42 -15.81
N ARG A 65 17.24 -8.08 -15.78
CA ARG A 65 18.28 -7.38 -16.54
C ARG A 65 19.68 -7.92 -16.20
N ASN A 66 19.98 -8.10 -14.92
CA ASN A 66 21.29 -8.59 -14.48
C ASN A 66 21.53 -10.04 -14.94
N ALA A 67 20.51 -10.90 -14.91
CA ALA A 67 20.62 -12.28 -15.40
C ALA A 67 20.89 -12.34 -16.91
N LEU A 68 20.20 -11.48 -17.69
CA LEU A 68 20.44 -11.37 -19.13
C LEU A 68 21.83 -10.83 -19.44
N ASP A 69 22.29 -9.79 -18.74
CA ASP A 69 23.64 -9.23 -18.90
C ASP A 69 24.74 -10.25 -18.56
N TYR A 70 24.56 -11.01 -17.47
CA TYR A 70 25.46 -12.10 -17.12
C TYR A 70 25.57 -13.15 -18.23
N LYS A 71 24.41 -13.60 -18.77
CA LYS A 71 24.37 -14.55 -19.88
C LYS A 71 24.99 -14.01 -21.16
N ALA A 72 24.81 -12.73 -21.48
CA ALA A 72 25.43 -12.11 -22.65
C ALA A 72 26.97 -12.07 -22.54
N LYS A 73 27.51 -11.82 -21.34
CA LYS A 73 28.95 -11.70 -21.10
C LYS A 73 29.68 -13.04 -20.90
N HIS A 74 29.01 -14.02 -20.29
CA HIS A 74 29.64 -15.29 -19.87
C HIS A 74 28.98 -16.53 -20.47
N GLY A 75 27.90 -16.35 -21.22
CA GLY A 75 27.31 -17.41 -22.01
C GLY A 75 28.27 -17.79 -23.12
N GLN A 76 29.05 -18.85 -22.92
CA GLN A 76 29.74 -19.51 -24.00
C GLN A 76 28.69 -19.90 -25.05
N ILE A 77 28.80 -19.32 -26.25
CA ILE A 77 28.31 -19.99 -27.44
C ILE A 77 29.18 -21.23 -27.54
N SER A 78 28.70 -22.35 -27.01
CA SER A 78 29.25 -23.65 -27.32
C SER A 78 28.98 -23.88 -28.81
N SER A 79 29.84 -23.33 -29.66
CA SER A 79 29.94 -23.67 -31.08
C SER A 79 30.33 -25.14 -31.15
N ARG A 80 29.34 -26.00 -31.29
CA ARG A 80 29.50 -27.27 -31.97
C ARG A 80 29.38 -27.03 -33.47
#